data_AF-A0A1C3RDG0-F1
#
_entry.id   AF-A0A1C3RDG0-F1
#
_cell.length_a   1.000
_cell.length_b   1.000
_cell.length_c   1.000
_cell.angle_alpha   90.00
_cell.angle_beta   90.00
_cell.angle_gamma   90.00
#
_symmetry.space_group_name_H-M   'P 1'
#
loop_
_entity.id
_entity.type
_entity.pdbx_description
1 polymer ?
#
loop_
_entity_poly.entity_id
_entity_poly.type
_entity_poly.pdbx_seq_one_letter_code
_entity_poly.pdbx_strand_id
1 'polypeptide(L)'
;MAQDFDFTPYKIGIPLVDADHLSLFNEVFKLRTAIDENQPAENMTESIHFLYQYVSSHFAREEQLMKEKGYPKFAEHKAIHHHLKKVVYAVRKIFEEDPDKIDREKLNDFLQNWLIDHIMNVDKHIEPYVNGPYGQGIMAQQETLDESINDDVELVEVRVMVPKSQAEVIKRCAYILQNSTPEANDLEELAISAAGMTKEEAEELAASVLVGG
;
A
#
# COMPACT_ATOMS: atom_id res chain seq x y z
N MET A 1 -8.00 21.57 -20.99
CA MET A 1 -6.56 21.46 -21.33
C MET A 1 -5.86 21.11 -20.04
N ALA A 2 -5.23 19.93 -19.97
CA ALA A 2 -4.44 19.56 -18.80
C ALA A 2 -3.41 20.67 -18.59
N GLN A 3 -3.48 21.30 -17.42
CA GLN A 3 -2.48 22.24 -16.93
C GLN A 3 -1.12 21.54 -17.01
N ASP A 4 -0.08 22.24 -17.48
CA ASP A 4 1.29 21.71 -17.57
C ASP A 4 1.77 21.32 -16.17
N PHE A 5 1.47 20.08 -15.76
CA PHE A 5 1.90 19.53 -14.49
C PHE A 5 3.40 19.27 -14.57
N ASP A 6 4.19 20.12 -13.91
CA ASP A 6 5.62 19.90 -13.78
C ASP A 6 5.89 18.83 -12.71
N PHE A 7 6.19 17.61 -13.17
CA PHE A 7 6.55 16.49 -12.30
C PHE A 7 7.99 16.60 -11.74
N THR A 8 8.83 17.49 -12.29
CA THR A 8 10.26 17.60 -11.94
C THR A 8 10.52 17.72 -10.43
N PRO A 9 9.75 18.51 -9.65
CA PRO A 9 9.96 18.66 -8.21
C PRO A 9 9.73 17.39 -7.39
N TYR A 10 8.98 16.41 -7.93
CA TYR A 10 8.60 15.18 -7.24
C TYR A 10 9.51 13.99 -7.59
N LYS A 11 10.49 14.18 -8.46
CA LYS A 11 11.47 13.13 -8.75
C LYS A 11 12.36 12.90 -7.53
N ILE A 12 12.50 11.66 -7.14
CA ILE A 12 13.44 11.21 -6.10
C ILE A 12 14.75 10.72 -6.70
N GLY A 13 14.89 10.67 -8.04
CA GLY A 13 16.16 10.31 -8.69
C GLY A 13 16.41 8.80 -8.80
N ILE A 14 15.38 8.00 -8.58
CA ILE A 14 15.40 6.55 -8.83
C ILE A 14 14.51 6.29 -10.05
N PRO A 15 15.08 6.03 -11.25
CA PRO A 15 14.32 6.11 -12.51
C PRO A 15 13.06 5.24 -12.59
N LEU A 16 13.09 4.02 -12.03
CA LEU A 16 11.92 3.14 -12.01
C LEU A 16 10.84 3.64 -11.06
N VAL A 17 11.22 4.18 -9.91
CA VAL A 17 10.30 4.73 -8.91
C VAL A 17 9.70 6.05 -9.42
N ASP A 18 10.52 6.93 -9.99
CA ASP A 18 10.06 8.17 -10.63
C ASP A 18 9.02 7.91 -11.75
N ALA A 19 9.18 6.81 -12.49
CA ALA A 19 8.23 6.41 -13.54
C ALA A 19 6.90 5.90 -12.97
N ASP A 20 6.95 5.19 -11.84
CA ASP A 20 5.75 4.75 -11.12
C ASP A 20 5.00 5.95 -10.53
N HIS A 21 5.72 6.86 -9.86
CA HIS A 21 5.15 8.09 -9.29
C HIS A 21 4.48 8.95 -10.35
N LEU A 22 5.11 9.13 -11.51
CA LEU A 22 4.49 9.85 -12.63
C LEU A 22 3.19 9.18 -13.09
N SER A 23 3.16 7.85 -13.14
CA SER A 23 1.97 7.10 -13.53
C SER A 23 0.83 7.27 -12.51
N LEU A 24 1.16 7.26 -11.21
CA LEU A 24 0.21 7.55 -10.13
C LEU A 24 -0.32 9.00 -10.19
N PHE A 25 0.55 9.98 -10.42
CA PHE A 25 0.13 11.38 -10.58
C PHE A 25 -0.83 11.55 -11.76
N ASN A 26 -0.54 10.91 -12.90
CA ASN A 26 -1.42 10.96 -14.07
C ASN A 26 -2.80 10.39 -13.76
N GLU A 27 -2.88 9.29 -13.01
CA GLU A 27 -4.17 8.70 -12.65
C GLU A 27 -4.95 9.59 -11.67
N VAL A 28 -4.28 10.17 -10.67
CA VAL A 28 -4.92 11.14 -9.76
C VAL A 28 -5.39 12.38 -10.53
N PHE A 29 -4.63 12.87 -11.51
CA PHE A 29 -5.04 13.99 -12.34
C PHE A 29 -6.25 13.67 -13.23
N LYS A 30 -6.31 12.43 -13.74
CA LYS A 30 -7.47 11.92 -14.49
C LYS A 30 -8.72 11.89 -13.61
N LEU A 31 -8.61 11.43 -12.36
CA LEU A 31 -9.70 11.48 -11.38
C LEU A 31 -10.17 12.93 -11.15
N ARG A 32 -9.24 13.86 -10.88
CA ARG A 32 -9.55 15.29 -10.71
C ARG A 32 -10.31 15.85 -11.91
N THR A 33 -9.84 15.56 -13.12
CA THR A 33 -10.47 16.05 -14.36
C THR A 33 -11.90 15.52 -14.50
N ALA A 34 -12.13 14.22 -14.23
CA ALA A 34 -13.46 13.63 -14.28
C ALA A 34 -14.42 14.28 -13.28
N ILE A 35 -13.92 14.65 -12.10
CA ILE A 35 -14.69 15.37 -11.06
C ILE A 35 -15.01 16.80 -11.52
N ASP A 36 -14.02 17.55 -11.99
CA ASP A 36 -14.18 18.95 -12.44
C ASP A 36 -15.14 19.08 -13.64
N GLU A 37 -15.14 18.07 -14.52
CA GLU A 37 -16.07 17.98 -15.66
C GLU A 37 -17.44 17.41 -15.28
N ASN A 38 -17.67 17.13 -13.99
CA ASN A 38 -18.88 16.55 -13.43
C ASN A 38 -19.33 15.27 -14.17
N GLN A 39 -18.36 14.43 -14.52
CA GLN A 39 -18.62 13.14 -15.16
C GLN A 39 -19.34 12.19 -14.18
N PRO A 40 -20.11 11.21 -14.69
CA PRO A 40 -20.71 10.17 -13.86
C PRO A 40 -19.64 9.42 -13.06
N ALA A 41 -19.96 9.03 -11.82
CA ALA A 41 -19.02 8.35 -10.93
C ALA A 41 -18.50 7.04 -11.55
N GLU A 42 -19.33 6.34 -12.32
CA GLU A 42 -18.97 5.09 -13.00
C GLU A 42 -17.73 5.24 -13.91
N ASN A 43 -17.50 6.43 -14.47
CA ASN A 43 -16.34 6.70 -15.31
C ASN A 43 -15.01 6.64 -14.54
N MET A 44 -15.04 6.71 -13.20
CA MET A 44 -13.85 6.62 -12.35
C MET A 44 -13.52 5.18 -11.93
N THR A 45 -14.39 4.21 -12.23
CA THR A 45 -14.22 2.80 -11.82
C THR A 45 -12.87 2.22 -12.27
N GLU A 46 -12.49 2.48 -13.52
CA GLU A 46 -11.21 2.02 -14.07
C GLU A 46 -10.02 2.64 -13.32
N SER A 47 -10.12 3.91 -12.95
CA SER A 47 -9.10 4.63 -12.21
C SER A 47 -8.95 4.12 -10.78
N ILE A 48 -10.06 3.83 -10.09
CA ILE A 48 -10.04 3.21 -8.76
C ILE A 48 -9.43 1.81 -8.81
N HIS A 49 -9.77 1.03 -9.84
CA HIS A 49 -9.20 -0.30 -10.04
C HIS A 49 -7.69 -0.24 -10.35
N PHE A 50 -7.29 0.70 -11.22
CA PHE A 50 -5.89 0.96 -11.51
C PHE A 50 -5.13 1.31 -10.24
N LEU A 51 -5.61 2.25 -9.42
CA LEU A 51 -4.95 2.63 -8.18
C LEU A 51 -4.78 1.44 -7.25
N TYR A 52 -5.83 0.62 -7.04
CA TYR A 52 -5.75 -0.57 -6.19
C TYR A 52 -4.63 -1.54 -6.62
N GLN A 53 -4.54 -1.85 -7.92
CA GLN A 53 -3.55 -2.78 -8.44
C GLN A 53 -2.15 -2.16 -8.51
N TYR A 54 -2.07 -0.94 -9.03
CA TYR A 54 -0.82 -0.30 -9.38
C TYR A 54 -0.05 0.11 -8.12
N VAL A 55 -0.73 0.67 -7.12
CA VAL A 55 -0.16 1.00 -5.80
C VAL A 55 0.46 -0.23 -5.15
N SER A 56 -0.25 -1.37 -5.15
CA SER A 56 0.27 -2.62 -4.60
C SER A 56 1.56 -3.07 -5.30
N SER A 57 1.61 -2.98 -6.63
CA SER A 57 2.78 -3.36 -7.40
C SER A 57 3.96 -2.40 -7.23
N HIS A 58 3.67 -1.10 -7.11
CA HIS A 58 4.65 -0.04 -6.91
C HIS A 58 5.34 -0.18 -5.55
N PHE A 59 4.55 -0.29 -4.48
CA PHE A 59 5.08 -0.53 -3.14
C PHE A 59 5.89 -1.82 -3.05
N ALA A 60 5.48 -2.90 -3.72
CA ALA A 60 6.28 -4.12 -3.75
C ALA A 60 7.66 -3.91 -4.39
N ARG A 61 7.77 -3.05 -5.42
CA ARG A 61 9.07 -2.71 -6.05
C ARG A 61 9.94 -1.89 -5.11
N GLU A 62 9.39 -0.88 -4.45
CA GLU A 62 10.12 -0.06 -3.48
C GLU A 62 10.54 -0.87 -2.25
N GLU A 63 9.64 -1.69 -1.71
CA GLU A 63 9.92 -2.55 -0.56
C GLU A 63 11.04 -3.56 -0.87
N GLN A 64 11.03 -4.15 -2.08
CA GLN A 64 12.11 -5.01 -2.53
C GLN A 64 13.43 -4.23 -2.65
N LEU A 65 13.40 -3.04 -3.25
CA LEU A 65 14.58 -2.17 -3.38
C LEU A 65 15.15 -1.78 -2.00
N MET A 66 14.28 -1.40 -1.06
CA MET A 66 14.65 -1.06 0.32
C MET A 66 15.30 -2.25 1.03
N LYS A 67 14.72 -3.45 0.92
CA LYS A 67 15.29 -4.69 1.47
C LYS A 67 16.68 -4.96 0.87
N GLU A 68 16.83 -4.89 -0.44
CA GLU A 68 18.09 -5.15 -1.15
C GLU A 68 19.20 -4.15 -0.80
N LYS A 69 18.83 -2.90 -0.50
CA LYS A 69 19.76 -1.83 -0.13
C LYS A 69 19.98 -1.67 1.37
N GLY A 70 19.33 -2.50 2.19
CA GLY A 70 19.45 -2.44 3.65
C GLY A 70 18.95 -1.12 4.23
N TYR A 71 17.84 -0.59 3.70
CA TYR A 71 17.25 0.66 4.18
C TYR A 71 16.75 0.50 5.63
N PRO A 72 17.26 1.28 6.59
CA PRO A 72 17.02 1.04 8.01
C PRO A 72 15.58 1.30 8.44
N LYS A 73 14.85 2.19 7.76
CA LYS A 73 13.44 2.51 8.09
C LYS A 73 12.43 1.66 7.32
N PHE A 74 12.85 0.50 6.81
CA PHE A 74 12.01 -0.37 6.00
C PHE A 74 10.66 -0.70 6.66
N ALA A 75 10.68 -1.06 7.95
CA ALA A 75 9.46 -1.42 8.68
C ALA A 75 8.46 -0.25 8.78
N GLU A 76 8.95 0.96 9.10
CA GLU A 76 8.13 2.17 9.18
C GLU A 76 7.52 2.53 7.83
N HIS A 77 8.34 2.50 6.77
CA HIS A 77 7.89 2.80 5.39
C HIS A 77 6.83 1.80 4.92
N LYS A 78 7.07 0.51 5.13
CA LYS A 78 6.12 -0.56 4.78
C LYS A 78 4.77 -0.41 5.51
N ALA A 79 4.78 0.04 6.77
CA ALA A 79 3.55 0.29 7.50
C ALA A 79 2.71 1.42 6.86
N ILE A 80 3.36 2.47 6.35
CA ILE A 80 2.71 3.56 5.62
C ILE A 80 2.08 3.03 4.31
N HIS A 81 2.81 2.22 3.55
CA HIS A 81 2.27 1.54 2.36
C HIS A 81 1.05 0.69 2.68
N HIS A 82 1.12 -0.09 3.76
CA HIS A 82 0.03 -0.97 4.18
C HIS A 82 -1.25 -0.20 4.50
N HIS A 83 -1.11 0.95 5.17
CA HIS A 83 -2.25 1.80 5.45
C HIS A 83 -2.94 2.27 4.16
N LEU A 84 -2.19 2.78 3.17
CA LEU A 84 -2.80 3.19 1.91
C LEU A 84 -3.41 2.02 1.14
N LYS A 85 -2.73 0.86 1.09
CA LYS A 85 -3.26 -0.38 0.46
C LYS A 85 -4.67 -0.71 1.01
N LYS A 86 -4.86 -0.61 2.33
CA LYS A 86 -6.17 -0.82 2.97
C LYS A 86 -7.20 0.24 2.61
N VAL A 87 -6.81 1.52 2.62
CA VAL A 87 -7.71 2.63 2.25
C VAL A 87 -8.20 2.47 0.82
N VAL A 88 -7.31 2.23 -0.13
CA VAL A 88 -7.68 2.06 -1.54
C VAL A 88 -8.53 0.81 -1.75
N TYR A 89 -8.26 -0.28 -1.01
CA TYR A 89 -9.13 -1.47 -1.04
C TYR A 89 -10.54 -1.17 -0.52
N ALA A 90 -10.67 -0.46 0.60
CA ALA A 90 -11.97 -0.07 1.16
C ALA A 90 -12.75 0.84 0.21
N VAL A 91 -12.10 1.85 -0.35
CA VAL A 91 -12.68 2.74 -1.37
C VAL A 91 -13.18 1.93 -2.56
N ARG A 92 -12.34 1.05 -3.12
CA ARG A 92 -12.72 0.19 -4.24
C ARG A 92 -13.96 -0.64 -3.93
N LYS A 93 -14.03 -1.25 -2.75
CA LYS A 93 -15.17 -2.09 -2.34
C LYS A 93 -16.47 -1.29 -2.28
N ILE A 94 -16.44 -0.11 -1.67
CA ILE A 94 -17.61 0.77 -1.59
C ILE A 94 -18.02 1.23 -2.99
N PHE A 95 -17.04 1.60 -3.82
CA PHE A 95 -17.24 2.06 -5.19
C PHE A 95 -17.86 0.99 -6.11
N GLU A 96 -17.46 -0.27 -5.96
CA GLU A 96 -18.01 -1.40 -6.72
C GLU A 96 -19.48 -1.68 -6.37
N GLU A 97 -19.92 -1.39 -5.14
CA GLU A 97 -21.32 -1.52 -4.74
C GLU A 97 -22.17 -0.32 -5.16
N ASP A 98 -21.69 0.90 -4.89
CA ASP A 98 -22.41 2.15 -5.12
C ASP A 98 -21.41 3.32 -5.23
N PRO A 99 -21.03 3.72 -6.46
CA PRO A 99 -20.08 4.82 -6.71
C PRO A 99 -20.46 6.15 -6.05
N ASP A 100 -21.75 6.42 -5.85
CA ASP A 100 -22.25 7.68 -5.30
C ASP A 100 -22.09 7.79 -3.77
N LYS A 101 -21.74 6.69 -3.08
CA LYS A 101 -21.46 6.70 -1.63
C LYS A 101 -20.13 7.33 -1.27
N ILE A 102 -19.22 7.45 -2.23
CA ILE A 102 -17.89 8.01 -2.01
C ILE A 102 -17.92 9.51 -2.33
N ASP A 103 -17.46 10.32 -1.39
CA ASP A 103 -17.17 11.74 -1.64
C ASP A 103 -15.95 11.84 -2.56
N ARG A 104 -16.21 12.04 -3.85
CA ARG A 104 -15.20 11.98 -4.92
C ARG A 104 -14.16 13.10 -4.81
N GLU A 105 -14.57 14.29 -4.39
CA GLU A 105 -13.67 15.43 -4.19
C GLU A 105 -12.70 15.12 -3.05
N LYS A 106 -13.23 14.67 -1.89
CA LYS A 106 -12.37 14.31 -0.76
C LYS A 106 -11.44 13.14 -1.05
N LEU A 107 -11.91 12.14 -1.80
CA LEU A 107 -11.05 11.04 -2.22
C LEU A 107 -9.88 11.55 -3.07
N ASN A 108 -10.16 12.41 -4.06
CA ASN A 108 -9.12 12.97 -4.90
C ASN A 108 -8.13 13.83 -4.10
N ASP A 109 -8.63 14.68 -3.21
CA ASP A 109 -7.79 15.52 -2.34
C ASP A 109 -6.94 14.68 -1.41
N PHE A 110 -7.50 13.60 -0.83
CA PHE A 110 -6.75 12.65 -0.03
C PHE A 110 -5.62 12.00 -0.84
N LEU A 111 -5.92 11.45 -2.02
CA LEU A 111 -4.93 10.76 -2.86
C LEU A 111 -3.81 11.70 -3.30
N GLN A 112 -4.16 12.94 -3.68
CA GLN A 112 -3.18 13.94 -4.09
C GLN A 112 -2.26 14.35 -2.93
N ASN A 113 -2.83 14.64 -1.76
CA ASN A 113 -2.07 15.02 -0.59
C ASN A 113 -1.18 13.88 -0.08
N TRP A 114 -1.74 12.66 0.00
CA TRP A 114 -1.00 11.49 0.41
C TRP A 114 0.17 11.22 -0.53
N LEU A 115 -0.04 11.25 -1.85
CA LEU A 115 1.00 10.96 -2.83
C LEU A 115 2.14 11.99 -2.75
N ILE A 116 1.82 13.28 -2.67
CA ILE A 116 2.84 14.33 -2.55
C ILE A 116 3.62 14.18 -1.24
N ASP A 117 2.92 14.03 -0.12
CA ASP A 117 3.56 13.92 1.20
C ASP A 117 4.44 12.68 1.28
N HIS A 118 3.94 11.54 0.82
CA HIS A 118 4.67 10.28 0.81
C HIS A 118 5.96 10.36 -0.01
N ILE A 119 5.87 10.83 -1.26
CA ILE A 119 7.04 10.94 -2.13
C ILE A 119 8.10 11.85 -1.51
N MET A 120 7.67 13.02 -1.02
CA MET A 120 8.59 14.08 -0.61
C MET A 120 9.19 13.83 0.78
N ASN A 121 8.43 13.22 1.69
CA ASN A 121 8.81 13.04 3.09
C ASN A 121 9.13 11.59 3.47
N VAL A 122 8.86 10.62 2.58
CA VAL A 122 9.13 9.20 2.82
C VAL A 122 10.05 8.65 1.72
N ASP A 123 9.59 8.59 0.45
CA ASP A 123 10.33 7.90 -0.63
C ASP A 123 11.67 8.55 -0.96
N LYS A 124 11.73 9.88 -0.88
CA LYS A 124 12.97 10.63 -1.09
C LYS A 124 14.11 10.19 -0.16
N HIS A 125 13.81 9.60 1.00
CA HIS A 125 14.83 9.08 1.90
C HIS A 125 15.47 7.76 1.43
N ILE A 126 14.92 7.10 0.41
CA ILE A 126 15.51 5.90 -0.20
C ILE A 126 16.70 6.28 -1.09
N GLU A 127 16.67 7.44 -1.77
CA GLU A 127 17.65 7.87 -2.78
C GLU A 127 19.13 7.66 -2.37
N PRO A 128 19.58 8.07 -1.17
CA PRO A 128 20.98 7.94 -0.78
C PRO A 128 21.45 6.49 -0.65
N TYR A 129 20.53 5.54 -0.44
CA TYR A 129 20.82 4.11 -0.32
C TYR A 129 20.92 3.43 -1.70
N VAL A 130 20.35 4.07 -2.73
CA VAL A 130 20.35 3.54 -4.10
C VAL A 130 21.48 4.14 -4.91
N ASN A 131 21.60 5.46 -4.91
CA ASN A 131 22.56 6.20 -5.73
C ASN A 131 23.78 6.71 -4.94
N GLY A 132 23.71 6.70 -3.61
CA GLY A 132 24.79 7.19 -2.73
C GLY A 132 25.84 6.12 -2.38
N PRO A 133 26.80 6.46 -1.50
CA PRO A 133 27.93 5.59 -1.17
C PRO A 133 27.54 4.28 -0.46
N TYR A 134 26.29 4.18 0.01
CA TYR A 134 25.70 2.97 0.59
C TYR A 134 25.30 1.92 -0.46
N GLY A 135 25.25 2.30 -1.75
CA GLY A 135 24.81 1.44 -2.86
C GLY A 135 25.76 0.28 -3.23
N GLN A 136 26.94 0.21 -2.61
CA GLN A 136 27.86 -0.94 -2.68
C GLN A 136 27.73 -1.78 -1.41
N GLY A 137 26.70 -2.63 -1.37
CA GLY A 137 26.65 -3.83 -0.54
C GLY A 137 27.07 -3.64 0.92
N ILE A 138 26.36 -2.80 1.67
CA ILE A 138 26.29 -3.02 3.11
C ILE A 138 25.23 -4.10 3.29
N MET A 139 25.68 -5.33 3.58
CA MET A 139 24.77 -6.35 4.12
C MET A 139 24.06 -5.68 5.29
N ALA A 140 22.74 -5.58 5.18
CA ALA A 140 21.90 -5.05 6.25
C ALA A 140 22.38 -5.69 7.55
N GLN A 141 22.88 -4.87 8.46
CA GLN A 141 22.89 -5.27 9.84
C GLN A 141 21.43 -5.57 10.12
N GLN A 142 21.12 -6.85 10.32
CA GLN A 142 19.86 -7.24 10.93
C GLN A 142 19.78 -6.39 12.19
N GLU A 143 18.92 -5.38 12.19
CA GLU A 143 18.39 -4.90 13.46
C GLU A 143 17.80 -6.14 14.09
N THR A 144 18.48 -6.60 15.13
CA THR A 144 17.93 -7.56 16.07
C THR A 144 16.63 -6.93 16.55
N LEU A 145 15.52 -7.44 16.02
CA LEU A 145 14.22 -7.24 16.63
C LEU A 145 14.41 -7.55 18.11
N ASP A 146 14.12 -6.56 18.93
CA ASP A 146 14.13 -6.64 20.38
C ASP A 146 13.44 -7.95 20.80
N GLU A 147 14.22 -8.90 21.32
CA GLU A 147 13.73 -10.15 21.90
C GLU A 147 13.09 -9.87 23.26
N SER A 148 12.06 -9.02 23.29
CA SER A 148 10.99 -9.13 24.27
C SER A 148 9.84 -9.87 23.60
N ILE A 149 10.03 -11.19 23.47
CA ILE A 149 8.90 -12.10 23.26
C ILE A 149 7.96 -11.85 24.43
N ASN A 150 6.80 -11.29 24.14
CA ASN A 150 5.74 -11.13 25.12
C ASN A 150 5.28 -12.56 25.46
N ASP A 151 5.68 -13.07 26.64
CA ASP A 151 5.38 -14.44 27.11
C ASP A 151 3.86 -14.67 27.37
N ASP A 152 3.01 -13.71 27.04
CA ASP A 152 1.55 -13.73 27.18
C ASP A 152 0.82 -13.71 25.82
N VAL A 153 1.24 -14.52 24.84
CA VAL A 153 0.47 -14.66 23.58
C VAL A 153 -0.72 -15.60 23.81
N GLU A 154 -1.93 -15.03 23.87
CA GLU A 154 -3.17 -15.80 23.91
C GLU A 154 -3.39 -16.51 22.56
N LEU A 155 -3.33 -17.84 22.56
CA LEU A 155 -3.55 -18.64 21.35
C LEU A 155 -5.04 -18.87 21.12
N VAL A 156 -5.51 -18.58 19.91
CA VAL A 156 -6.88 -18.88 19.46
C VAL A 156 -6.86 -20.04 18.46
N GLU A 157 -7.73 -21.03 18.66
CA GLU A 157 -7.91 -22.13 17.70
C GLU A 157 -8.78 -21.69 16.52
N VAL A 158 -8.20 -21.65 15.32
CA VAL A 158 -8.93 -21.35 14.07
C VAL A 158 -9.15 -22.66 13.29
N ARG A 159 -10.41 -23.01 13.01
CA ARG A 159 -10.77 -24.17 12.17
C ARG A 159 -11.36 -23.71 10.84
N VAL A 160 -10.79 -24.19 9.73
CA VAL A 160 -11.24 -23.89 8.37
C VAL A 160 -11.50 -25.17 7.59
N MET A 161 -12.55 -25.15 6.75
CA MET A 161 -12.85 -26.23 5.80
C MET A 161 -12.35 -25.79 4.42
N VAL A 162 -11.42 -26.55 3.83
CA VAL A 162 -10.84 -26.23 2.52
C VAL A 162 -10.88 -27.45 1.60
N PRO A 163 -10.83 -27.27 0.26
CA PRO A 163 -10.63 -28.36 -0.67
C PRO A 163 -9.37 -29.16 -0.31
N LYS A 164 -9.42 -30.49 -0.49
CA LYS A 164 -8.29 -31.38 -0.15
C LYS A 164 -6.96 -30.95 -0.79
N SER A 165 -7.01 -30.34 -1.99
CA SER A 165 -5.85 -29.81 -2.70
C SER A 165 -5.17 -28.62 -1.99
N GLN A 166 -5.87 -27.89 -1.13
CA GLN A 166 -5.37 -26.71 -0.44
C GLN A 166 -4.90 -27.01 1.00
N ALA A 167 -5.14 -28.22 1.51
CA ALA A 167 -4.86 -28.57 2.90
C ALA A 167 -3.38 -28.39 3.29
N GLU A 168 -2.44 -28.76 2.41
CA GLU A 168 -1.01 -28.60 2.71
C GLU A 168 -0.54 -27.15 2.63
N VAL A 169 -1.15 -26.32 1.78
CA VAL A 169 -0.86 -24.88 1.75
C VAL A 169 -1.27 -24.25 3.08
N ILE A 170 -2.50 -24.52 3.54
CA ILE A 170 -2.99 -23.97 4.82
C ILE A 170 -2.16 -24.44 6.01
N LYS A 171 -1.77 -25.72 6.07
CA LYS A 171 -0.89 -26.23 7.13
C LYS A 171 0.47 -25.55 7.12
N ARG A 172 1.05 -25.32 5.94
CA ARG A 172 2.34 -24.61 5.82
C ARG A 172 2.22 -23.15 6.26
N CYS A 173 1.12 -22.49 5.91
CA CYS A 173 0.81 -21.14 6.38
C CYS A 173 0.69 -21.11 7.91
N ALA A 174 -0.08 -22.03 8.50
CA ALA A 174 -0.22 -22.12 9.96
C ALA A 174 1.12 -22.39 10.65
N TYR A 175 1.97 -23.25 10.09
CA TYR A 175 3.31 -23.52 10.62
C TYR A 175 4.17 -22.25 10.62
N ILE A 176 4.19 -21.51 9.50
CA ILE A 176 4.94 -20.26 9.36
C ILE A 176 4.51 -19.26 10.45
N LEU A 177 3.20 -19.07 10.63
CA LEU A 177 2.63 -18.14 11.61
C LEU A 177 2.93 -18.55 13.06
N GLN A 178 2.81 -19.84 13.39
CA GLN A 178 3.05 -20.35 14.75
C GLN A 178 4.50 -20.23 15.21
N ASN A 179 5.45 -20.24 14.27
CA ASN A 179 6.88 -20.26 14.59
C ASN A 179 7.55 -18.91 14.34
N SER A 180 6.78 -17.85 14.08
CA SER A 180 7.26 -16.47 13.85
C SER A 180 8.45 -16.42 12.90
N THR A 181 8.42 -17.22 11.82
CA THR A 181 9.52 -17.24 10.86
C THR A 181 9.59 -15.90 10.12
N PRO A 182 10.73 -15.52 9.51
CA PRO A 182 10.80 -14.29 8.71
C PRO A 182 9.71 -14.19 7.64
N GLU A 183 9.29 -15.34 7.08
CA GLU A 183 8.22 -15.46 6.09
C GLU A 183 6.82 -15.28 6.68
N ALA A 184 6.65 -15.28 8.00
CA ALA A 184 5.35 -15.06 8.66
C ALA A 184 4.81 -13.67 8.38
N ASN A 185 5.68 -12.66 8.39
CA ASN A 185 5.29 -11.29 8.06
C ASN A 185 4.85 -11.15 6.59
N ASP A 186 5.58 -11.81 5.67
CA ASP A 186 5.22 -11.79 4.24
C ASP A 186 3.91 -12.56 3.99
N LEU A 187 3.67 -13.64 4.73
CA LEU A 187 2.44 -14.42 4.66
C LEU A 187 1.24 -13.69 5.27
N GLU A 188 1.39 -13.05 6.43
CA GLU A 188 0.36 -12.20 7.01
C GLU A 188 0.03 -11.04 6.08
N GLU A 189 1.03 -10.44 5.44
CA GLU A 189 0.79 -9.36 4.48
C GLU A 189 0.02 -9.84 3.24
N LEU A 190 0.41 -10.98 2.67
CA LEU A 190 -0.33 -11.60 1.56
C LEU A 190 -1.76 -11.95 2.00
N ALA A 191 -1.92 -12.48 3.21
CA ALA A 191 -3.21 -12.82 3.78
C ALA A 191 -4.06 -11.58 4.06
N ILE A 192 -3.52 -10.46 4.55
CA ILE A 192 -4.26 -9.21 4.78
C ILE A 192 -4.62 -8.54 3.45
N SER A 193 -3.73 -8.60 2.46
CA SER A 193 -4.01 -8.10 1.11
C SER A 193 -5.10 -8.91 0.41
N ALA A 194 -5.26 -10.19 0.78
CA ALA A 194 -6.25 -11.12 0.22
C ALA A 194 -7.50 -11.29 1.10
N ALA A 195 -7.42 -11.03 2.40
CA ALA A 195 -8.50 -11.13 3.36
C ALA A 195 -9.35 -9.87 3.22
N GLY A 196 -10.43 -10.01 2.47
CA GLY A 196 -11.34 -8.91 2.28
C GLY A 196 -11.87 -8.41 3.62
N MET A 197 -11.74 -7.11 3.84
CA MET A 197 -12.46 -6.40 4.90
C MET A 197 -13.95 -6.71 4.78
N THR A 198 -14.66 -6.76 5.91
CA THR A 198 -16.12 -6.72 5.96
C THR A 198 -16.62 -5.38 5.40
N LYS A 199 -17.92 -5.24 5.22
CA LYS A 199 -18.47 -3.98 4.67
C LYS A 199 -18.34 -2.87 5.69
N GLU A 200 -18.70 -3.19 6.93
CA GLU A 200 -18.66 -2.31 8.08
C GLU A 200 -17.23 -1.79 8.31
N GLU A 201 -16.22 -2.66 8.25
CA GLU A 201 -14.81 -2.27 8.35
C GLU A 201 -14.36 -1.36 7.21
N ALA A 202 -14.83 -1.61 5.98
CA ALA A 202 -14.49 -0.78 4.82
C ALA A 202 -15.13 0.61 4.94
N GLU A 203 -16.39 0.68 5.36
CA GLU A 203 -17.11 1.93 5.60
C GLU A 203 -16.47 2.74 6.75
N GLU A 204 -16.05 2.09 7.84
CA GLU A 204 -15.36 2.74 8.96
C GLU A 204 -14.00 3.30 8.54
N LEU A 205 -13.19 2.52 7.82
CA LEU A 205 -11.89 2.96 7.34
C LEU A 205 -12.04 4.11 6.33
N ALA A 206 -12.96 3.98 5.38
CA ALA A 206 -13.24 5.04 4.42
C ALA A 206 -13.77 6.29 5.12
N ALA A 207 -14.61 6.16 6.15
CA ALA A 207 -15.09 7.31 6.92
C ALA A 207 -13.94 8.03 7.64
N SER A 208 -12.94 7.31 8.16
CA SER A 208 -11.78 7.95 8.80
C SER A 208 -10.96 8.84 7.85
N VAL A 209 -11.07 8.61 6.54
CA VAL A 209 -10.32 9.33 5.49
C VAL A 209 -11.20 10.30 4.69
N LEU A 210 -12.49 9.98 4.52
CA LEU A 210 -13.45 10.71 3.68
C LEU A 210 -14.50 11.50 4.48
N VAL A 211 -14.56 11.32 5.80
CA VAL A 211 -15.37 12.12 6.72
C VAL A 211 -14.41 12.93 7.60
N GLY A 212 -13.89 14.03 7.06
CA GLY A 212 -13.14 15.01 7.84
C GLY A 212 -14.06 16.02 8.53
N GLY A 213 -13.96 16.10 9.87
CA GLY A 213 -14.11 17.30 10.72
C GLY A 213 -15.39 18.12 10.65
#